data_AF-A0A1B7HY09-F1
#
_entry.id   AF-A0A1B7HY09-F1
#
_cell.length_a   1.000
_cell.length_b   1.000
_cell.length_c   1.000
_cell.angle_alpha   90.00
_cell.angle_beta   90.00
_cell.angle_gamma   90.00
#
_symmetry.space_group_name_H-M   'P 1'
#
loop_
_entity.id
_entity.type
_entity.pdbx_description
1 polymer ?
#
loop_
_entity_poly.entity_id
_entity_poly.type
_entity_poly.pdbx_seq_one_letter_code
_entity_poly.pdbx_strand_id
1 'polypeptide(L)'
;MLLPILVLAFPLLNAHASGGVIHFQGAIVEDGCLLSHQEQSVKFSCTQNGKPVVQTIALNKLNNYTASGDAPFSTKMRYIDAQHQLAVLEVTYR
;
A
#
# COMPACT_ATOMS: atom_id res chain seq x y z
N MET A 1 7.57 2.04 79.73
CA MET A 1 7.37 2.65 78.40
C MET A 1 7.43 1.54 77.36
N LEU A 2 6.28 1.11 76.83
CA LEU A 2 6.22 0.23 75.66
C LEU A 2 5.52 1.01 74.56
N LEU A 3 6.21 1.23 73.43
CA LEU A 3 5.67 1.94 72.27
C LEU A 3 4.96 0.91 71.35
N PRO A 4 3.71 1.11 70.92
CA PRO A 4 3.04 0.15 70.04
C PRO A 4 3.56 0.31 68.60
N ILE A 5 3.93 -0.81 67.98
CA ILE A 5 4.31 -0.87 66.56
C ILE A 5 3.01 -0.95 65.74
N LEU A 6 2.72 0.10 64.98
CA LEU A 6 1.59 0.13 64.03
C LEU A 6 2.00 -0.57 62.73
N VAL A 7 1.43 -1.74 62.46
CA VAL A 7 1.62 -2.47 61.20
C VAL A 7 0.67 -1.91 60.15
N LEU A 8 1.20 -1.18 59.17
CA LEU A 8 0.46 -0.73 58.00
C LEU A 8 0.39 -1.86 56.97
N ALA A 9 -0.76 -2.54 56.89
CA ALA A 9 -1.05 -3.48 55.81
C ALA A 9 -1.45 -2.70 54.56
N PHE A 10 -0.58 -2.67 53.54
CA PHE A 10 -0.92 -2.11 52.22
C PHE A 10 -1.68 -3.16 51.41
N PRO A 11 -2.95 -2.93 51.05
CA PRO A 11 -3.66 -3.84 50.15
C PRO A 11 -3.02 -3.75 48.76
N LEU A 12 -2.50 -4.87 48.26
CA LEU A 12 -2.15 -5.00 46.85
C LEU A 12 -3.46 -5.00 46.04
N LEU A 13 -3.87 -3.83 45.54
CA LEU A 13 -4.97 -3.73 44.57
C LEU A 13 -4.49 -4.42 43.28
N ASN A 14 -4.91 -5.67 43.07
CA ASN A 14 -4.80 -6.29 41.75
C ASN A 14 -5.79 -5.57 40.82
N ALA A 15 -5.27 -4.76 39.91
CA ALA A 15 -6.06 -4.14 38.85
C ALA A 15 -6.55 -5.23 37.89
N HIS A 16 -7.73 -5.79 38.15
CA HIS A 16 -8.41 -6.65 37.20
C HIS A 16 -8.91 -5.77 36.05
N ALA A 17 -8.15 -5.69 34.97
CA ALA A 17 -8.61 -5.05 33.74
C ALA A 17 -9.73 -5.90 33.14
N SER A 18 -10.90 -5.31 32.94
CA SER A 18 -11.94 -5.94 32.12
C SER A 18 -11.37 -6.13 30.71
N GLY A 19 -11.13 -7.37 30.32
CA GLY A 19 -10.64 -7.71 28.99
C GLY A 19 -11.67 -7.44 27.89
N GLY A 20 -11.22 -7.47 26.64
CA GLY A 20 -12.05 -7.34 25.44
C GLY A 20 -11.46 -8.11 24.27
N VAL A 21 -12.19 -8.23 23.17
CA VAL A 21 -11.75 -8.93 21.95
C VAL A 21 -11.36 -7.90 20.88
N ILE A 22 -10.18 -8.07 20.28
CA ILE A 22 -9.73 -7.29 19.12
C ILE A 22 -9.85 -8.17 17.88
N HIS A 23 -10.57 -7.68 16.87
CA HIS A 23 -10.67 -8.32 15.56
C HIS A 23 -9.80 -7.58 14.54
N PHE A 24 -8.84 -8.28 13.96
CA PHE A 24 -8.06 -7.79 12.82
C PHE A 24 -8.69 -8.26 11.52
N GLN A 25 -8.76 -7.37 10.53
CA GLN A 25 -9.31 -7.65 9.21
C GLN A 25 -8.33 -7.14 8.16
N GLY A 26 -8.11 -7.93 7.12
CA GLY A 26 -7.21 -7.60 6.03
C GLY A 26 -7.13 -8.75 5.03
N ALA A 27 -6.41 -8.50 3.95
CA ALA A 27 -6.10 -9.49 2.93
C ALA A 27 -4.62 -9.36 2.53
N ILE A 28 -4.00 -10.49 2.20
CA ILE A 28 -2.72 -10.49 1.48
C ILE A 28 -3.08 -10.41 0.00
N VAL A 29 -2.73 -9.31 -0.65
CA VAL A 29 -2.99 -9.05 -2.07
C VAL A 29 -1.69 -9.06 -2.85
N GLU A 30 -1.79 -9.22 -4.17
CA GLU A 30 -0.65 -9.06 -5.07
C GLU A 30 -0.17 -7.60 -5.07
N ASP A 31 1.12 -7.39 -5.29
CA ASP A 31 1.70 -6.05 -5.40
C ASP A 31 1.29 -5.36 -6.71
N GLY A 32 1.41 -4.04 -6.75
CA GLY A 32 1.24 -3.26 -7.97
C GLY A 32 2.27 -3.63 -9.05
N CYS A 33 2.04 -3.16 -10.27
CA CYS A 33 3.00 -3.37 -11.35
C CYS A 33 4.29 -2.58 -11.11
N LEU A 34 5.44 -3.24 -11.32
CA LEU A 34 6.73 -2.58 -11.38
C LEU A 34 6.87 -1.85 -12.73
N LEU A 35 7.13 -0.55 -12.67
CA LEU A 35 7.24 0.34 -13.82
C LEU A 35 8.71 0.60 -14.16
N SER A 36 9.06 0.45 -15.43
CA SER A 36 10.39 0.78 -15.96
C SER A 36 10.26 1.63 -17.21
N HIS A 37 10.73 2.87 -17.14
CA HIS A 37 10.79 3.79 -18.27
C HIS A 37 11.90 3.36 -19.25
N GLN A 38 11.57 3.35 -20.53
CA GLN A 38 12.48 3.19 -21.66
C GLN A 38 12.39 4.45 -22.53
N GLU A 39 13.21 4.60 -23.57
CA GLU A 39 13.26 5.85 -24.35
C GLU A 39 11.88 6.33 -24.86
N GLN A 40 11.05 5.44 -25.39
CA GLN A 40 9.73 5.80 -25.96
C GLN A 40 8.58 4.94 -25.46
N SER A 41 8.79 4.19 -24.37
CA SER A 41 7.81 3.27 -23.81
C SER A 41 7.99 3.11 -22.31
N VAL A 42 6.98 2.53 -21.66
CA VAL A 42 7.06 2.09 -20.27
C VAL A 42 6.73 0.61 -20.24
N LYS A 43 7.59 -0.16 -19.57
CA LYS A 43 7.37 -1.57 -19.26
C LYS A 43 6.66 -1.68 -17.91
N PHE A 44 5.50 -2.32 -17.91
CA PHE A 44 4.71 -2.69 -16.75
C PHE A 44 4.95 -4.16 -16.48
N SER A 45 5.51 -4.50 -15.33
CA SER A 45 5.72 -5.88 -14.88
C SER A 45 4.84 -6.14 -13.67
N CYS A 46 3.68 -6.74 -13.91
CA CYS A 46 2.66 -7.03 -12.92
C CYS A 46 2.77 -8.48 -12.43
N THR A 47 2.16 -8.79 -11.30
CA THR A 47 1.95 -10.17 -10.87
C THR A 47 0.47 -10.48 -10.96
N GLN A 48 0.13 -11.61 -11.59
CA GLN A 48 -1.21 -12.18 -11.52
C GLN A 48 -1.18 -13.68 -11.29
N ASN A 49 -1.94 -14.12 -10.29
CA ASN A 49 -1.98 -15.49 -9.82
C ASN A 49 -0.57 -16.02 -9.53
N GLY A 50 0.29 -15.15 -8.96
CA GLY A 50 1.69 -15.43 -8.66
C GLY A 50 2.61 -15.51 -9.89
N LYS A 51 2.14 -15.18 -11.10
CA LYS A 51 2.93 -15.21 -12.34
C LYS A 51 3.20 -13.81 -12.87
N PRO A 52 4.40 -13.55 -13.43
CA PRO A 52 4.70 -12.26 -14.02
C PRO A 52 3.93 -12.07 -15.33
N VAL A 53 3.23 -10.94 -15.45
CA VAL A 53 2.57 -10.47 -16.68
C VAL A 53 3.23 -9.16 -17.09
N VAL A 54 3.82 -9.13 -18.29
CA VAL A 54 4.58 -7.98 -18.78
C VAL A 54 3.86 -7.32 -19.95
N GLN A 55 3.70 -6.01 -19.88
CA GLN A 55 3.16 -5.19 -20.96
C GLN A 55 4.09 -4.00 -21.23
N THR A 56 4.42 -3.74 -22.49
CA THR A 56 5.20 -2.56 -22.88
C THR A 56 4.31 -1.64 -23.69
N ILE A 57 4.15 -0.40 -23.21
CA ILE A 57 3.22 0.57 -23.80
C ILE A 57 4.02 1.80 -24.24
N ALA A 58 3.83 2.23 -25.49
CA ALA A 58 4.47 3.43 -26.01
C ALA A 58 3.98 4.68 -25.28
N LEU A 59 4.87 5.66 -25.03
CA LEU A 59 4.54 6.87 -24.26
C LEU A 59 3.35 7.63 -24.86
N ASN A 60 3.28 7.72 -26.18
CA ASN A 60 2.19 8.37 -26.91
C ASN A 60 0.83 7.65 -26.81
N LYS A 61 0.80 6.43 -26.26
CA LYS A 61 -0.42 5.66 -26.01
C LYS A 61 -0.84 5.64 -24.55
N LEU A 62 0.00 6.10 -23.62
CA LEU A 62 -0.26 6.02 -22.18
C LEU A 62 -1.35 6.98 -21.69
N ASN A 63 -1.71 8.01 -22.45
CA ASN A 63 -2.79 8.89 -22.01
C ASN A 63 -4.16 8.22 -22.25
N ASN A 64 -4.89 7.94 -21.16
CA ASN A 64 -6.17 7.23 -21.16
C ASN A 64 -6.07 5.77 -21.65
N TYR A 65 -4.94 5.09 -21.41
CA TYR A 65 -4.81 3.68 -21.69
C TYR A 65 -5.52 2.84 -20.61
N THR A 66 -6.06 1.70 -21.01
CA THR A 66 -6.63 0.70 -20.10
C THR A 66 -6.12 -0.68 -20.51
N ALA A 67 -5.38 -1.31 -19.61
CA ALA A 67 -5.04 -2.73 -19.74
C ALA A 67 -6.30 -3.55 -19.44
N SER A 68 -6.67 -4.41 -20.36
CA SER A 68 -7.73 -5.41 -20.17
C SER A 68 -7.07 -6.78 -20.04
N GLY A 69 -7.60 -7.65 -19.18
CA GLY A 69 -7.08 -9.00 -18.95
C GLY A 69 -6.41 -9.14 -17.58
N ASP A 70 -5.25 -9.80 -17.57
CA ASP A 70 -4.69 -10.40 -16.35
C ASP A 70 -4.08 -9.39 -15.37
N ALA A 71 -4.05 -8.09 -15.62
CA ALA A 71 -3.60 -7.12 -14.63
C ALA A 71 -4.28 -5.79 -14.96
N PRO A 72 -5.53 -5.60 -14.52
CA PRO A 72 -6.30 -4.45 -14.93
C PRO A 72 -5.73 -3.19 -14.27
N PHE A 73 -5.22 -2.30 -15.11
CA PHE A 73 -4.84 -0.96 -14.71
C PHE A 73 -5.26 0.04 -15.78
N SER A 74 -5.39 1.29 -15.37
CA SER A 74 -5.61 2.42 -16.28
C SER A 74 -4.58 3.50 -16.03
N THR A 75 -4.27 4.27 -17.07
CA THR A 75 -3.26 5.32 -16.99
C THR A 75 -3.75 6.65 -17.50
N LYS A 76 -3.31 7.72 -16.84
CA LYS A 76 -3.53 9.10 -17.24
C LYS A 76 -2.22 9.85 -17.23
N MET A 77 -1.91 10.53 -18.33
CA MET A 77 -0.66 11.26 -18.47
C MET A 77 -0.94 12.76 -18.44
N ARG A 78 -0.18 13.48 -17.62
CA ARG A 78 -0.26 14.94 -17.52
C ARG A 78 1.13 15.54 -17.61
N TYR A 79 1.39 16.31 -18.66
CA TYR A 79 2.61 17.11 -18.75
C TYR A 79 2.61 18.21 -17.68
N ILE A 80 3.79 18.48 -17.12
CA ILE A 80 3.98 19.47 -16.06
C ILE A 80 4.86 20.63 -16.47
N ASP A 81 5.36 20.63 -17.70
CA ASP A 81 6.03 21.75 -18.34
C ASP A 81 5.33 22.12 -19.66
N ALA A 82 5.59 23.35 -20.13
CA ALA A 82 5.01 23.87 -21.37
C ALA A 82 5.66 23.27 -22.63
N GLN A 83 6.86 22.70 -22.50
CA GLN A 83 7.64 22.13 -23.59
C GLN A 83 7.31 20.65 -23.85
N HIS A 84 6.39 20.07 -23.08
CA HIS A 84 6.02 18.66 -23.05
C HIS A 84 7.23 17.70 -22.89
N GLN A 85 8.20 18.04 -22.04
CA GLN A 85 9.39 17.22 -21.78
C GLN A 85 9.26 16.37 -20.50
N LEU A 86 8.41 16.79 -19.56
CA LEU A 86 8.20 16.13 -18.29
C LEU A 86 6.70 15.90 -18.04
N ALA A 87 6.37 14.67 -17.66
CA ALA A 87 4.99 14.26 -17.38
C ALA A 87 4.89 13.44 -16.10
N VAL A 88 3.72 13.56 -15.46
CA VAL A 88 3.27 12.66 -14.41
C VAL A 88 2.40 11.59 -15.07
N LEU A 89 2.76 10.32 -14.85
CA LEU A 89 1.95 9.16 -15.22
C LEU A 89 1.21 8.66 -13.98
N GLU A 90 -0.09 8.88 -13.94
CA GLU A 90 -0.97 8.31 -12.91
C GLU A 90 -1.37 6.90 -13.35
N VAL A 91 -1.20 5.92 -12.46
CA VAL A 91 -1.57 4.52 -12.68
C VAL A 91 -2.60 4.12 -11.62
N THR A 92 -3.78 3.70 -12.06
CA THR A 92 -4.87 3.25 -11.18
C THR A 92 -5.09 1.76 -11.36
N TYR A 93 -4.90 1.01 -10.27
CA TYR A 93 -5.17 -0.43 -10.18
C TYR A 93 -6.64 -0.68 -9.81
N ARG A 94 -7.19 -1.81 -10.28
CA ARG A 94 -8.56 -2.25 -9.97
C ARG A 94 -8.56 -3.66 -9.39
#